data_AF-A0AAV9IKQ5-F1
#
_entry.id   AF-A0AAV9IKQ5-F1
#
_cell.length_a   1.000
_cell.length_b   1.000
_cell.length_c   1.000
_cell.angle_alpha   90.00
_cell.angle_beta   90.00
_cell.angle_gamma   90.00
#
_symmetry.space_group_name_H-M   'P 1'
#
loop_
_entity.id
_entity.type
_entity.pdbx_description
1 polymer ?
#
loop_
_entity_poly.entity_id
_entity_poly.type
_entity_poly.pdbx_seq_one_letter_code
_entity_poly.pdbx_strand_id
1 'polypeptide(L)'
;MSDVPLGPNVGEWSVEALISGTLYVFLDLRKALVRGGNFQDVLLSGFAKKAVSGLPNSSKLLSKVLKSFDEPKGWIEKLFEVTNKRYLFLFIDEIGYLSTDMFKRFSDLYTKDQKGTNVFRLFFRILSAILSDPPIICVVAGRTESISKRIG
;
A
#
# COMPACT_ATOMS: atom_id res chain seq x y z
N MET A 1 21.73 -45.62 22.46
CA MET A 1 21.74 -44.42 21.59
C MET A 1 21.22 -43.29 22.44
N SER A 2 22.06 -42.29 22.71
CA SER A 2 21.69 -41.11 23.49
C SER A 2 20.80 -40.21 22.65
N ASP A 3 19.60 -39.90 23.13
CA ASP A 3 18.73 -38.89 22.55
C ASP A 3 19.47 -37.55 22.52
N VAL A 4 19.80 -37.08 21.32
CA VAL A 4 20.26 -35.71 21.12
C VAL A 4 19.03 -34.83 21.35
N PRO A 5 19.05 -33.88 22.31
CA PRO A 5 17.92 -32.98 22.48
C PRO A 5 17.72 -32.23 21.16
N LEU A 6 16.54 -32.37 20.56
CA LEU A 6 16.14 -31.51 19.45
C LEU A 6 16.21 -30.07 19.96
N GLY A 7 17.20 -29.32 19.48
CA GLY A 7 17.31 -27.89 19.74
C GLY A 7 16.03 -27.17 19.28
N PRO A 8 15.79 -25.95 19.76
CA PRO A 8 14.58 -25.20 19.41
C PRO A 8 14.37 -25.13 17.89
N ASN A 9 13.12 -25.25 17.44
CA ASN A 9 12.74 -25.23 16.03
C ASN A 9 12.93 -23.82 15.45
N VAL A 10 14.16 -23.50 15.04
CA VAL A 10 14.57 -22.18 14.53
C VAL A 10 13.70 -21.72 13.35
N GLY A 11 13.19 -22.65 12.54
CA GLY A 11 12.33 -22.35 11.41
C GLY A 11 10.98 -21.77 11.83
N GLU A 12 10.34 -22.37 12.84
CA GLU A 12 9.04 -21.94 13.34
C GLU A 12 9.11 -20.56 14.02
N TRP A 13 10.15 -20.33 14.82
CA TRP A 13 10.41 -19.01 15.44
C TRP A 13 10.69 -17.92 14.40
N SER A 14 11.37 -18.27 13.31
CA SER A 14 11.63 -17.32 12.22
C SER A 14 10.35 -16.92 11.49
N VAL A 15 9.44 -17.86 11.26
CA VAL A 15 8.12 -17.59 10.65
C VAL A 15 7.24 -16.76 11.58
N GLU A 16 7.21 -17.08 12.87
CA GLU A 16 6.45 -16.32 13.87
C GLU A 16 6.99 -14.88 14.02
N ALA A 17 8.32 -14.71 14.03
CA ALA A 17 8.96 -13.39 14.04
C ALA A 17 8.62 -12.58 12.78
N LEU A 18 8.56 -13.24 11.61
CA LEU A 18 8.14 -12.60 10.36
C LEU A 18 6.68 -12.15 10.42
N ILE A 19 5.76 -13.04 10.82
CA ILE A 19 4.32 -12.75 10.91
C ILE A 19 4.07 -11.62 11.92
N SER A 20 4.64 -11.73 13.12
CA SER A 20 4.48 -10.72 14.18
C SER A 20 5.13 -9.38 13.82
N GLY A 21 6.23 -9.41 13.06
CA GLY A 21 6.92 -8.23 12.54
C GLY A 21 6.27 -7.60 11.31
N THR A 22 5.29 -8.25 10.69
CA THR A 22 4.65 -7.77 9.45
C THR A 22 3.40 -6.95 9.74
N LEU A 23 3.31 -5.81 9.07
CA LEU A 23 2.13 -4.98 8.96
C LEU A 23 1.36 -5.38 7.71
N TYR A 24 0.13 -5.87 7.88
CA TYR A 24 -0.73 -6.24 6.76
C TYR A 24 -1.73 -5.13 6.48
N VAL A 25 -1.69 -4.59 5.26
CA VAL A 25 -2.54 -3.49 4.83
C VAL A 25 -3.36 -3.94 3.63
N PHE A 26 -4.68 -3.90 3.76
CA PHE A 26 -5.60 -4.21 2.67
C PHE A 26 -6.33 -2.93 2.21
N LEU A 27 -6.15 -2.57 0.95
CA LEU A 27 -6.78 -1.41 0.33
C LEU A 27 -7.71 -1.83 -0.82
N ASP A 28 -9.01 -1.56 -0.68
CA ASP A 28 -9.98 -1.63 -1.78
C ASP A 28 -10.03 -0.27 -2.48
N LEU A 29 -9.61 -0.23 -3.75
CA LEU A 29 -9.51 1.03 -4.50
C LEU A 29 -10.86 1.73 -4.71
N ARG A 30 -11.98 0.99 -4.75
CA ARG A 30 -13.32 1.60 -4.87
C ARG A 30 -13.67 2.45 -3.66
N LYS A 31 -13.20 2.00 -2.48
CA LYS A 31 -13.42 2.69 -1.20
C LYS A 31 -12.39 3.79 -0.95
N ALA A 32 -11.17 3.63 -1.49
CA ALA A 32 -10.10 4.60 -1.33
C ALA A 32 -10.28 5.82 -2.24
N LEU A 33 -10.66 5.61 -3.51
CA LEU A 33 -10.66 6.62 -4.57
C LEU A 33 -12.01 7.35 -4.72
N VAL A 34 -12.70 7.60 -3.61
CA VAL A 34 -14.06 8.22 -3.62
C VAL A 34 -13.99 9.73 -3.84
N ARG A 35 -12.96 10.39 -3.30
CA ARG A 35 -12.76 11.84 -3.40
C ARG A 35 -11.62 12.15 -4.38
N GLY A 36 -11.78 13.21 -5.17
CA GLY A 36 -10.71 13.75 -6.01
C GLY A 36 -9.65 14.49 -5.19
N GLY A 37 -8.66 15.08 -5.87
CA GLY A 37 -7.53 15.79 -5.24
C GLY A 37 -6.19 15.35 -5.84
N ASN A 38 -5.14 15.27 -5.03
CA ASN A 38 -3.89 14.64 -5.45
C ASN A 38 -4.00 13.10 -5.28
N PHE A 39 -3.74 12.34 -6.34
CA PHE A 39 -3.91 10.89 -6.35
C PHE A 39 -2.92 10.16 -5.44
N GLN A 40 -1.66 10.60 -5.44
CA GLN A 40 -0.64 10.09 -4.55
C GLN A 40 -1.04 10.28 -3.08
N ASP A 41 -1.52 11.47 -2.71
CA ASP A 41 -1.97 11.77 -1.34
C ASP A 41 -3.17 10.91 -0.92
N VAL A 42 -4.10 10.68 -1.84
CA VAL A 42 -5.28 9.82 -1.59
C VAL A 42 -4.86 8.37 -1.38
N LEU A 43 -3.93 7.84 -2.18
CA LEU A 43 -3.40 6.49 -2.00
C LEU A 43 -2.64 6.35 -0.67
N LEU A 44 -1.70 7.26 -0.41
CA LEU A 44 -0.92 7.29 0.82
C LEU A 44 -1.81 7.38 2.06
N SER A 45 -2.81 8.28 2.04
CA SER A 45 -3.79 8.41 3.12
C SER A 45 -4.60 7.13 3.31
N GLY A 46 -4.97 6.46 2.22
CA GLY A 46 -5.63 5.16 2.23
C GLY A 46 -4.81 4.09 2.94
N PHE A 47 -3.53 3.97 2.58
CA PHE A 47 -2.60 3.04 3.22
C PHE A 47 -2.44 3.34 4.70
N ALA A 48 -2.11 4.59 5.05
CA ALA A 48 -1.90 5.01 6.43
C ALA A 48 -3.15 4.76 7.29
N LYS A 49 -4.34 5.12 6.79
CA LYS A 49 -5.61 4.91 7.49
C LYS A 49 -5.88 3.43 7.75
N LYS A 50 -5.60 2.56 6.77
CA LYS A 50 -5.78 1.11 6.92
C LYS A 50 -4.75 0.52 7.88
N ALA A 51 -3.50 0.94 7.77
CA ALA A 51 -2.41 0.45 8.58
C ALA A 51 -2.55 0.74 10.07
N VAL A 52 -3.07 1.92 10.42
CA VAL A 52 -3.30 2.30 11.83
C VAL A 52 -4.72 1.99 12.31
N SER A 53 -5.57 1.42 11.45
CA SER A 53 -6.92 1.02 11.84
C SER A 53 -6.85 -0.10 12.89
N GLY A 54 -7.65 0.03 13.96
CA GLY A 54 -7.64 -0.92 15.07
C GLY A 54 -6.55 -0.67 16.13
N LEU A 55 -5.62 0.27 15.90
CA LEU A 55 -4.67 0.68 16.93
C LEU A 55 -5.29 1.69 17.91
N PRO A 56 -4.87 1.69 19.19
CA PRO A 56 -5.21 2.76 20.13
C PRO A 56 -4.74 4.12 19.60
N ASN A 57 -5.56 5.16 19.74
CA ASN A 57 -5.26 6.52 19.27
C ASN A 57 -4.99 6.62 17.75
N SER A 58 -5.62 5.76 16.94
CA SER A 58 -5.46 5.70 15.49
C SER A 58 -5.52 7.06 14.77
N SER A 59 -6.39 7.99 15.22
CA SER A 59 -6.45 9.36 14.66
C SER A 59 -5.15 10.15 14.85
N LYS A 60 -4.54 10.07 16.05
CA LYS A 60 -3.26 10.72 16.35
C LYS A 60 -2.12 10.07 15.59
N LEU A 61 -2.10 8.74 15.49
CA LEU A 61 -1.09 8.00 14.74
C LEU A 61 -1.18 8.30 13.24
N LEU A 62 -2.40 8.33 12.69
CA LEU A 62 -2.66 8.74 11.33
C LEU A 62 -2.11 10.14 11.07
N SER A 63 -2.44 11.12 11.92
CA SER A 63 -1.92 12.49 11.77
C SER A 63 -0.38 12.55 11.75
N LYS A 64 0.30 11.73 12.56
CA LYS A 64 1.77 11.66 12.54
C LYS A 64 2.30 11.13 11.20
N VAL A 65 1.69 10.07 10.66
CA VAL A 65 2.11 9.47 9.38
C VAL A 65 1.81 10.40 8.20
N LEU A 66 0.66 11.07 8.18
CA LEU A 66 0.30 12.01 7.12
C LEU A 66 1.26 13.21 7.06
N LYS A 67 1.76 13.68 8.21
CA LYS A 67 2.73 14.80 8.28
C LYS A 67 4.09 14.45 7.68
N SER A 68 4.41 13.17 7.51
CA SER A 68 5.67 12.71 6.90
C SER A 68 5.56 12.46 5.39
N PHE A 69 4.45 12.86 4.73
CA PHE A 69 4.27 12.64 3.29
C PHE A 69 5.14 13.55 2.42
N ASP A 70 5.53 14.72 2.93
CA ASP A 70 6.44 15.64 2.22
C ASP A 70 7.89 15.13 2.18
N GLU A 71 8.19 14.08 2.94
CA GLU A 71 9.51 13.46 2.99
C GLU A 71 9.54 12.20 2.11
N PRO A 72 10.45 12.09 1.12
CA PRO A 72 10.47 11.00 0.13
C PRO A 72 10.45 9.57 0.69
N LYS A 73 10.90 9.38 1.94
CA LYS A 73 10.94 8.09 2.65
C LYS A 73 10.24 8.12 4.02
N GLY A 74 9.87 9.31 4.48
CA GLY A 74 9.48 9.54 5.87
C GLY A 74 8.22 8.79 6.26
N TRP A 75 7.28 8.60 5.32
CA TRP A 75 5.99 7.99 5.66
C TRP A 75 6.06 6.49 5.98
N ILE A 76 6.90 5.71 5.30
CA ILE A 76 7.06 4.26 5.56
C ILE A 76 7.79 4.06 6.89
N GLU A 77 8.88 4.79 7.11
CA GLU A 77 9.63 4.78 8.36
C GLU A 77 8.73 5.19 9.53
N LYS A 78 7.94 6.26 9.35
CA LYS A 78 7.00 6.71 10.36
C LYS A 78 5.91 5.68 10.60
N LEU A 79 5.45 4.99 9.56
CA LEU A 79 4.45 3.94 9.69
C LEU A 79 5.00 2.77 10.51
N PHE A 80 6.24 2.34 10.25
CA PHE A 80 6.91 1.31 11.04
C PHE A 80 7.13 1.72 12.50
N GLU A 81 7.53 2.98 12.74
CA GLU A 81 7.68 3.53 14.09
C GLU A 81 6.36 3.47 14.88
N VAL A 82 5.25 3.95 14.29
CA VAL A 82 3.97 4.04 15.02
C VAL A 82 3.27 2.70 15.18
N THR A 83 3.55 1.73 14.31
CA THR A 83 2.95 0.38 14.37
C THR A 83 3.84 -0.64 15.08
N ASN A 84 5.11 -0.29 15.34
CA ASN A 84 6.15 -1.20 15.82
C ASN A 84 6.30 -2.45 14.91
N LYS A 85 6.34 -2.22 13.61
CA LYS A 85 6.46 -3.27 12.57
C LYS A 85 7.72 -3.06 11.76
N ARG A 86 8.21 -4.13 11.14
CA ARG A 86 9.45 -4.14 10.36
C ARG A 86 9.22 -4.39 8.89
N TYR A 87 8.12 -5.07 8.54
CA TYR A 87 7.76 -5.41 7.17
C TYR A 87 6.39 -4.85 6.84
N LEU A 88 6.19 -4.48 5.57
CA LEU A 88 4.88 -4.09 5.06
C LEU A 88 4.42 -5.08 3.99
N PHE A 89 3.31 -5.74 4.25
CA PHE A 89 2.57 -6.47 3.23
C PHE A 89 1.36 -5.65 2.80
N LEU A 90 1.40 -5.15 1.57
CA LEU A 90 0.36 -4.30 1.00
C LEU A 90 -0.42 -5.06 -0.06
N PHE A 91 -1.71 -5.30 0.21
CA PHE A 91 -2.65 -5.88 -0.75
C PHE A 91 -3.58 -4.78 -1.27
N ILE A 92 -3.54 -4.54 -2.58
CA ILE A 92 -4.39 -3.58 -3.28
C ILE A 92 -5.37 -4.37 -4.14
N ASP A 93 -6.66 -4.23 -3.86
CA ASP A 93 -7.73 -4.90 -4.60
C ASP A 93 -8.47 -3.93 -5.52
N GLU A 94 -9.22 -4.52 -6.46
CA GLU A 94 -10.12 -3.82 -7.37
C GLU A 94 -9.39 -2.85 -8.31
N ILE A 95 -8.20 -3.23 -8.81
CA ILE A 95 -7.46 -2.43 -9.81
C ILE A 95 -8.30 -2.16 -11.07
N GLY A 96 -9.26 -3.04 -11.41
CA GLY A 96 -10.20 -2.82 -12.51
C GLY A 96 -11.11 -1.60 -12.34
N TYR A 97 -11.21 -1.02 -11.13
CA TYR A 97 -11.90 0.23 -10.87
C TYR A 97 -11.17 1.44 -11.49
N LEU A 98 -9.86 1.31 -11.77
CA LEU A 98 -9.09 2.38 -12.38
C LEU A 98 -9.66 2.73 -13.76
N SER A 99 -10.00 3.99 -13.98
CA SER A 99 -10.56 4.48 -15.26
C SER A 99 -10.09 5.88 -15.57
N THR A 100 -10.10 6.24 -16.86
CA THR A 100 -9.75 7.58 -17.31
C THR A 100 -10.68 8.63 -16.67
N ASP A 101 -11.98 8.34 -16.57
CA ASP A 101 -12.94 9.27 -15.94
C ASP A 101 -12.73 9.43 -14.44
N MET A 102 -12.21 8.40 -13.77
CA MET A 102 -11.81 8.52 -12.38
C MET A 102 -10.52 9.34 -12.26
N PHE A 103 -9.54 9.13 -13.14
CA PHE A 103 -8.27 9.89 -13.14
C PHE A 103 -8.48 11.39 -13.39
N LYS A 104 -9.51 11.79 -14.15
CA LYS A 104 -9.90 13.20 -14.33
C LYS A 104 -10.26 13.91 -13.02
N ARG A 105 -10.59 13.17 -11.95
CA ARG A 105 -10.89 13.73 -10.62
C ARG A 105 -9.61 14.11 -9.86
N PHE A 106 -8.44 13.74 -10.37
CA PHE A 106 -7.16 13.94 -9.70
C PHE A 106 -6.32 14.99 -10.43
N SER A 107 -5.95 16.05 -9.70
CA SER A 107 -5.33 17.24 -10.27
C SER A 107 -3.90 17.00 -10.74
N ASP A 108 -3.17 16.10 -10.10
CA ASP A 108 -1.81 15.66 -10.43
C ASP A 108 -1.79 14.65 -11.59
N LEU A 109 -2.93 14.03 -11.89
CA LEU A 109 -3.06 13.09 -12.98
C LEU A 109 -3.66 13.72 -14.23
N TYR A 110 -4.36 14.84 -14.15
CA TYR A 110 -4.96 15.44 -15.33
C TYR A 110 -4.00 16.40 -16.05
N THR A 111 -3.32 15.92 -17.09
CA THR A 111 -2.63 16.79 -18.06
C THR A 111 -3.34 16.76 -19.41
N LYS A 112 -3.42 17.92 -20.10
CA LYS A 112 -4.11 18.06 -21.40
C LYS A 112 -3.61 17.07 -22.48
N ASP A 113 -2.42 16.50 -22.29
CA ASP A 113 -1.74 15.58 -23.20
C ASP A 113 -2.02 14.09 -22.93
N GLN A 114 -2.94 13.73 -22.02
CA GLN A 114 -3.24 12.32 -21.72
C GLN A 114 -4.09 11.57 -22.75
N LYS A 115 -4.18 12.05 -24.00
CA LYS A 115 -4.77 11.25 -25.08
C LYS A 115 -3.90 10.01 -25.30
N GLY A 116 -4.29 8.87 -24.72
CA GLY A 116 -3.64 7.57 -24.89
C GLY A 116 -2.80 7.09 -23.70
N THR A 117 -2.73 7.82 -22.58
CA THR A 117 -2.00 7.34 -21.40
C THR A 117 -2.75 6.19 -20.72
N ASN A 118 -2.13 5.02 -20.68
CA ASN A 118 -2.69 3.86 -19.98
C ASN A 118 -2.75 4.12 -18.45
N VAL A 119 -3.96 4.12 -17.89
CA VAL A 119 -4.21 4.40 -16.47
C VAL A 119 -3.48 3.47 -15.52
N PHE A 120 -3.29 2.20 -15.90
CA PHE A 120 -2.55 1.24 -15.10
C PHE A 120 -1.06 1.59 -15.05
N ARG A 121 -0.48 2.02 -16.19
CA ARG A 121 0.92 2.45 -16.23
C ARG A 121 1.17 3.63 -15.30
N LEU A 122 0.27 4.61 -15.30
CA LEU A 122 0.36 5.77 -14.42
C LEU A 122 0.19 5.38 -12.95
N PHE A 123 -0.78 4.51 -12.63
CA PHE A 123 -0.96 3.96 -11.29
C PHE A 123 0.31 3.24 -10.78
N PHE A 124 0.86 2.30 -11.55
CA PHE A 124 2.06 1.55 -11.15
C PHE A 124 3.28 2.46 -11.03
N ARG A 125 3.41 3.49 -11.86
CA ARG A 125 4.48 4.49 -11.73
C ARG A 125 4.40 5.19 -10.37
N ILE A 126 3.21 5.68 -10.00
CA ILE A 126 2.99 6.36 -8.73
C ILE A 126 3.20 5.40 -7.55
N LEU A 127 2.65 4.19 -7.65
CA LEU A 127 2.82 3.15 -6.63
C LEU A 127 4.30 2.82 -6.41
N SER A 128 5.08 2.67 -7.49
CA SER A 128 6.52 2.40 -7.40
C SER A 128 7.30 3.55 -6.76
N ALA A 129 6.90 4.80 -7.03
CA ALA A 129 7.53 5.97 -6.43
C ALA A 129 7.26 6.03 -4.92
N ILE A 130 6.03 5.69 -4.51
CA ILE A 130 5.60 5.69 -3.11
C ILE A 130 6.24 4.56 -2.29
N LEU A 131 6.50 3.40 -2.91
CA LEU A 131 6.97 2.16 -2.24
C LEU A 131 8.46 1.90 -2.49
N SER A 132 9.26 2.95 -2.67
CA SER A 132 10.60 2.86 -3.25
C SER A 132 11.68 2.20 -2.37
N ASP A 133 11.41 1.88 -1.10
CA ASP A 133 12.39 1.27 -0.20
C ASP A 133 11.91 -0.03 0.48
N PRO A 134 12.79 -1.05 0.61
CA PRO A 134 12.48 -2.29 1.29
C PRO A 134 12.30 -2.11 2.81
N PRO A 135 11.55 -3.00 3.50
CA PRO A 135 11.06 -4.30 3.03
C PRO A 135 9.52 -4.34 2.86
N ILE A 136 9.08 -4.10 1.63
CA ILE A 136 7.67 -4.04 1.23
C ILE A 136 7.37 -5.16 0.25
N ILE A 137 6.31 -5.92 0.50
CA ILE A 137 5.69 -6.82 -0.48
C ILE A 137 4.38 -6.18 -0.91
N CYS A 138 4.24 -5.87 -2.19
CA CYS A 138 3.01 -5.30 -2.75
C CYS A 138 2.37 -6.28 -3.73
N VAL A 139 1.11 -6.64 -3.46
CA VAL A 139 0.26 -7.45 -4.33
C VAL A 139 -0.88 -6.58 -4.84
N VAL A 140 -1.07 -6.55 -6.15
CA VAL A 140 -2.17 -5.81 -6.79
C VAL A 140 -3.07 -6.78 -7.54
N ALA A 141 -4.36 -6.76 -7.22
CA ALA A 141 -5.37 -7.69 -7.73
C ALA A 141 -6.58 -6.96 -8.34
N GLY A 142 -7.29 -7.67 -9.20
CA GLY A 142 -8.58 -7.26 -9.73
C GLY A 142 -9.15 -8.30 -10.67
N ARG A 143 -10.43 -8.15 -11.02
CA ARG A 143 -11.13 -9.08 -11.91
C ARG A 143 -10.56 -9.01 -13.34
N THR A 144 -10.21 -10.17 -13.88
CA THR A 144 -9.61 -10.32 -15.22
C THR A 144 -10.44 -9.64 -16.31
N GLU A 145 -11.77 -9.75 -16.29
CA GLU A 145 -12.66 -9.14 -17.29
C GLU A 145 -12.62 -7.61 -17.31
N SER A 146 -12.45 -6.99 -16.14
CA SER A 146 -12.34 -5.53 -16.02
C SER A 146 -10.99 -5.02 -16.50
N ILE A 147 -9.95 -5.84 -16.37
CA ILE A 147 -8.58 -5.54 -16.78
C ILE A 147 -8.41 -5.76 -18.29
N SER A 148 -8.88 -6.90 -18.82
CA SER A 148 -8.69 -7.29 -20.23
C SER A 148 -9.38 -6.34 -21.19
N LYS A 149 -10.59 -5.85 -20.88
CA LYS A 149 -11.33 -4.85 -21.69
C LYS A 149 -10.63 -3.50 -21.82
N ARG A 150 -9.59 -3.24 -21.04
CA ARG A 150 -8.91 -1.93 -20.95
C ARG A 150 -7.43 -1.99 -21.36
N ILE A 151 -6.91 -3.18 -21.64
CA ILE A 151 -5.56 -3.40 -22.15
C ILE A 151 -5.57 -3.69 -23.66
N GLY A 152 -6.70 -4.17 -24.22
CA GLY A 152 -6.94 -4.27 -25.67
C GLY A 152 -7.40 -2.94 -26.27
#